data_AF-A0AAV4AKC3-F1
#
_entry.id   AF-A0AAV4AKC3-F1
#
_cell.length_a   1.000
_cell.length_b   1.000
_cell.length_c   1.000
_cell.angle_alpha   90.00
_cell.angle_beta   90.00
_cell.angle_gamma   90.00
#
_symmetry.space_group_name_H-M   'P 1'
#
loop_
_entity.id
_entity.type
_entity.pdbx_description
1 polymer ?
#
loop_
_entity_poly.entity_id
_entity_poly.type
_entity_poly.pdbx_seq_one_letter_code
_entity_poly.pdbx_strand_id
1 'polypeptide(L)'
;MQVIETFVCQLYGKPSHTSVDKVRYDKVRQCFKGKKGILSNSEGVDLSPMCPCQDVFMLHIQRANFQIKIWRASSSNFPDLPKPENYRWRLSSSVGLEIKWFS
;
A
#
# COMPACT_ATOMS: atom_id res chain seq x y z
N MET A 1 -13.64 2.13 3.44
CA MET A 1 -12.64 2.02 2.36
C MET A 1 -12.47 3.33 1.61
N GLN A 2 -13.54 3.85 0.99
CA GLN A 2 -13.52 5.10 0.21
C GLN A 2 -12.95 6.33 0.92
N VAL A 3 -13.20 6.48 2.23
CA VAL A 3 -12.64 7.59 3.04
C VAL A 3 -11.11 7.53 3.10
N ILE A 4 -10.53 6.34 3.32
CA ILE A 4 -9.07 6.16 3.40
C ILE A 4 -8.45 6.40 2.02
N GLU A 5 -9.08 5.90 0.97
CA GLU A 5 -8.60 6.08 -0.41
C GLU A 5 -8.60 7.56 -0.82
N THR A 6 -9.64 8.31 -0.45
CA THR A 6 -9.73 9.76 -0.66
C THR A 6 -8.65 10.51 0.12
N PHE A 7 -8.43 10.13 1.39
CA PHE A 7 -7.33 10.68 2.18
C PHE A 7 -5.97 10.43 1.53
N VAL A 8 -5.71 9.23 1.01
CA VAL A 8 -4.47 8.93 0.29
C VAL A 8 -4.37 9.76 -0.99
N CYS A 9 -5.45 9.91 -1.75
CA CYS A 9 -5.45 10.78 -2.93
C CYS A 9 -5.06 12.22 -2.57
N GLN A 10 -5.59 12.75 -1.46
CA GLN A 10 -5.23 14.07 -0.93
C GLN A 10 -3.77 14.13 -0.49
N LEU A 11 -3.27 13.12 0.22
CA LEU A 11 -1.87 13.00 0.66
C LEU A 11 -0.89 13.06 -0.52
N TYR A 12 -1.28 12.51 -1.66
CA TYR A 12 -0.49 12.53 -2.89
C TYR A 12 -0.76 13.75 -3.80
N GLY A 13 -1.43 14.79 -3.28
CA GLY A 13 -1.63 16.07 -3.96
C GLY A 13 -2.77 16.09 -4.97
N LYS A 14 -3.74 15.16 -4.88
CA LYS A 14 -4.90 15.05 -5.78
C LYS A 14 -6.22 15.07 -5.00
N PRO A 15 -6.62 16.23 -4.43
CA PRO A 15 -7.79 16.30 -3.55
C PRO A 15 -9.14 16.07 -4.25
N SER A 16 -9.20 16.26 -5.58
CA SER A 16 -10.39 15.97 -6.39
C SER A 16 -10.53 14.49 -6.76
N HIS A 17 -9.54 13.66 -6.44
CA HIS A 17 -9.55 12.24 -6.76
C HIS A 17 -10.05 11.41 -5.59
N THR A 18 -10.77 10.33 -5.92
CA THR A 18 -11.25 9.32 -4.97
C THR A 18 -10.72 7.94 -5.29
N SER A 19 -9.76 7.83 -6.23
CA SER A 19 -9.17 6.57 -6.68
C SER A 19 -7.65 6.68 -6.75
N VAL A 20 -6.95 5.82 -6.02
CA VAL A 20 -5.48 5.82 -5.99
C VAL A 20 -4.89 5.42 -7.34
N ASP A 21 -5.54 4.54 -8.09
CA ASP A 21 -5.09 4.15 -9.43
C ASP A 21 -5.14 5.32 -10.42
N LYS A 22 -6.17 6.17 -10.32
CA LYS A 22 -6.23 7.41 -11.12
C LYS A 22 -5.11 8.37 -10.75
N VAL A 23 -4.83 8.54 -9.46
CA VAL A 23 -3.70 9.37 -8.98
C VAL A 23 -2.36 8.82 -9.48
N ARG A 24 -2.20 7.50 -9.46
CA ARG A 24 -1.01 6.81 -9.96
C ARG A 24 -0.83 7.04 -11.45
N TYR A 25 -1.88 6.84 -12.24
CA TYR A 25 -1.86 7.10 -13.68
C TYR A 25 -1.48 8.56 -13.99
N ASP A 26 -2.10 9.51 -13.28
CA ASP A 26 -1.79 10.92 -13.43
C ASP A 26 -0.32 11.25 -13.13
N LYS A 27 0.23 10.66 -12.06
CA LYS A 27 1.63 10.84 -11.67
C LYS A 27 2.58 10.22 -12.68
N VAL A 28 2.32 9.00 -13.16
CA VAL A 28 3.04 8.41 -14.31
C VAL A 28 3.04 9.39 -15.46
N ARG A 29 1.87 9.83 -15.91
CA ARG A 29 1.76 10.76 -17.03
C ARG A 29 2.56 12.05 -16.79
N GLN A 30 2.56 12.59 -15.57
CA GLN A 30 3.33 13.78 -15.21
C GLN A 30 4.85 13.52 -15.26
N CYS A 31 5.32 12.42 -14.69
CA CYS A 31 6.74 12.04 -14.68
C CYS A 31 7.31 11.79 -16.08
N PHE A 32 6.47 11.37 -17.03
CA PHE A 32 6.88 11.06 -18.41
C PHE A 32 6.47 12.15 -19.44
N LYS A 33 5.84 13.25 -19.01
CA LYS A 33 5.50 14.37 -19.92
C LYS A 33 6.78 14.94 -20.54
N GLY A 34 6.88 14.92 -21.87
CA GLY A 34 7.99 15.50 -22.63
C GLY A 34 9.10 14.53 -23.03
N LYS A 35 9.10 13.28 -22.53
CA LYS A 35 10.03 12.23 -22.99
C LYS A 35 9.41 11.46 -24.16
N LYS A 36 9.83 11.75 -25.40
CA LYS A 36 9.50 10.97 -26.60
C LYS A 36 10.43 9.75 -26.64
N GLY A 37 10.03 8.64 -26.06
CA GLY A 37 10.83 7.42 -26.13
C GLY A 37 10.42 6.38 -25.11
N ILE A 38 10.65 5.12 -25.48
CA ILE A 38 10.47 3.92 -24.68
C ILE A 38 11.03 4.14 -23.28
N LEU A 39 10.28 3.71 -22.26
CA LEU A 39 10.69 3.66 -20.85
C LEU A 39 12.03 2.91 -20.76
N SER A 40 13.16 3.63 -20.82
CA SER A 40 14.47 3.04 -20.67
C SER A 40 14.90 3.18 -19.20
N ASN A 41 15.52 2.14 -18.67
CA ASN A 41 16.07 2.17 -17.30
C ASN A 41 17.20 3.22 -17.14
N SER A 42 17.68 3.80 -18.24
CA SER A 42 18.77 4.77 -18.29
C SER A 42 18.32 6.24 -18.19
N GLU A 43 17.08 6.57 -18.56
CA GLU A 43 16.54 7.92 -18.40
C GLU A 43 15.77 8.04 -17.09
N GLY A 44 16.49 7.89 -15.97
CA GLY A 44 16.00 7.86 -14.59
C GLY A 44 14.74 8.70 -14.35
N VAL A 45 13.59 8.04 -14.39
CA VAL A 45 12.35 8.62 -13.88
C VAL A 45 12.26 8.23 -12.42
N ASP A 46 12.28 9.24 -11.56
CA ASP A 46 12.05 9.04 -10.15
C ASP A 46 10.60 8.55 -9.92
N LEU A 47 10.49 7.27 -9.55
CA LEU A 47 9.23 6.62 -9.21
C LEU A 47 8.93 6.68 -7.71
N SER A 48 9.82 7.26 -6.89
CA SER A 48 9.59 7.44 -5.45
C SER A 48 8.33 8.26 -5.10
N PRO A 49 7.86 9.26 -5.87
CA PRO A 49 6.66 10.01 -5.51
C PRO A 49 5.35 9.31 -5.89
N MET A 50 5.42 8.05 -6.34
CA MET A 50 4.25 7.28 -6.77
C MET A 50 3.41 6.83 -5.58
N CYS A 51 2.09 6.97 -5.72
CA CYS A 51 1.16 6.34 -4.80
C CYS A 51 1.05 4.82 -5.05
N PRO A 52 0.71 4.02 -4.03
CA PRO A 52 0.43 2.60 -4.23
C PRO A 52 -0.74 2.43 -5.23
N CYS A 53 -0.71 1.36 -6.02
CA CYS A 53 -1.93 0.96 -6.74
C CYS A 53 -2.97 0.40 -5.75
N GLN A 54 -4.21 0.24 -6.20
CA GLN A 54 -5.31 -0.18 -5.35
C GLN A 54 -5.05 -1.51 -4.66
N ASP A 55 -4.47 -2.49 -5.36
CA ASP A 55 -4.20 -3.78 -4.74
C ASP A 55 -3.14 -3.69 -3.65
N VAL A 56 -2.03 -2.98 -3.91
CA VAL A 56 -0.99 -2.72 -2.89
C VAL A 56 -1.57 -1.95 -1.71
N PHE A 57 -2.40 -0.94 -1.97
CA PHE A 57 -3.07 -0.14 -0.96
C PHE A 57 -3.94 -1.01 -0.03
N MET A 58 -4.73 -1.92 -0.60
CA MET A 58 -5.54 -2.86 0.16
C MET A 58 -4.69 -3.77 1.05
N LEU A 59 -3.59 -4.29 0.53
CA LEU A 59 -2.66 -5.12 1.30
C LEU A 59 -2.08 -4.34 2.49
N HIS A 60 -1.70 -3.06 2.29
CA HIS A 60 -1.21 -2.22 3.39
C HIS A 60 -2.26 -1.97 4.47
N ILE A 61 -3.51 -1.68 4.08
CA ILE A 61 -4.60 -1.49 5.06
C ILE A 61 -4.82 -2.76 5.88
N GLN A 62 -4.86 -3.93 5.22
CA GLN A 62 -5.04 -5.21 5.91
C GLN A 62 -3.92 -5.44 6.93
N ARG A 63 -2.66 -5.25 6.54
CA ARG A 63 -1.53 -5.42 7.45
C ARG A 63 -1.54 -4.41 8.62
N ALA A 64 -1.85 -3.15 8.36
CA ALA A 64 -1.94 -2.12 9.40
C ALA A 64 -3.04 -2.45 10.42
N ASN A 65 -4.21 -2.89 9.94
CA ASN A 65 -5.30 -3.31 10.81
C ASN A 65 -4.93 -4.50 11.70
N PHE A 66 -4.14 -5.45 11.19
CA PHE A 66 -3.63 -6.57 12.00
C PHE A 66 -2.72 -6.09 13.13
N GLN A 67 -1.75 -5.23 12.82
CA GLN A 67 -0.82 -4.68 13.82
C GLN A 67 -1.56 -3.89 14.89
N ILE A 68 -2.53 -3.05 14.49
CA ILE A 68 -3.37 -2.29 15.43
C ILE A 68 -4.16 -3.24 16.36
N LYS A 69 -4.69 -4.35 15.84
CA LYS A 69 -5.41 -5.33 16.67
C LYS A 69 -4.50 -5.99 17.71
N ILE A 70 -3.27 -6.36 17.32
CA ILE A 70 -2.28 -6.89 18.25
C ILE A 70 -1.97 -5.87 19.34
N TRP A 71 -1.68 -4.62 18.97
CA TRP A 71 -1.32 -3.58 19.93
C TRP A 71 -2.45 -3.26 20.91
N ARG A 72 -3.69 -3.22 20.41
CA ARG A 72 -4.88 -3.03 21.27
C ARG A 72 -5.07 -4.17 22.26
N ALA A 73 -4.64 -5.37 21.93
CA ALA A 73 -4.77 -6.54 22.79
C ALA A 73 -3.53 -6.77 23.69
N SER A 74 -2.50 -5.92 23.59
CA SER A 74 -1.21 -6.10 24.29
C SER A 74 -1.30 -6.10 25.82
N SER A 75 -2.34 -5.50 26.39
CA SER A 75 -2.58 -5.48 27.84
C SER A 75 -3.34 -6.70 28.36
N SER A 76 -3.88 -7.56 27.48
CA SER A 76 -4.53 -8.80 27.89
C SER A 76 -3.48 -9.88 28.12
N ASN A 77 -3.59 -10.61 29.23
CA ASN A 77 -2.72 -11.77 29.51
C ASN A 77 -2.97 -12.93 28.53
N PHE A 78 -4.19 -13.03 28.00
CA PHE A 78 -4.60 -14.05 27.04
C PHE A 78 -5.41 -13.41 25.91
N PRO A 79 -4.75 -12.68 24.99
CA PRO A 79 -5.44 -11.98 23.92
C PRO A 79 -5.96 -12.98 22.88
N ASP A 80 -7.23 -12.85 22.50
CA ASP A 80 -7.76 -13.52 21.32
C ASP A 80 -7.29 -12.77 20.07
N LEU A 81 -6.22 -13.27 19.45
CA LEU A 81 -5.60 -12.64 18.30
C LEU A 81 -6.11 -13.25 16.98
N PRO A 82 -6.38 -12.41 15.97
CA PRO A 82 -6.73 -12.92 14.65
C PRO A 82 -5.57 -13.71 14.03
N LYS A 83 -5.89 -14.69 13.18
CA LYS A 83 -4.90 -15.40 12.39
C LYS A 83 -4.19 -14.46 11.40
N PRO A 84 -2.85 -14.43 11.32
CA PRO A 84 -2.11 -13.54 10.43
C PRO A 84 -2.45 -13.71 8.94
N GLU A 85 -2.81 -14.92 8.53
CA GLU A 85 -3.14 -15.29 7.15
C GLU A 85 -4.34 -14.50 6.60
N ASN A 86 -5.27 -14.12 7.49
CA ASN A 86 -6.43 -13.30 7.14
C ASN A 86 -6.04 -11.84 6.81
N TYR A 87 -4.80 -11.43 7.11
CA TYR A 87 -4.31 -10.07 6.97
C TYR A 87 -3.04 -9.98 6.13
N ARG A 88 -2.86 -10.93 5.20
CA ARG A 88 -1.76 -10.91 4.22
C ARG A 88 -0.38 -11.02 4.86
N TRP A 89 -0.34 -11.72 5.99
CA TRP A 89 0.88 -12.27 6.56
C TRP A 89 0.93 -13.77 6.28
N ARG A 90 2.14 -14.33 6.28
CA ARG A 90 2.35 -15.78 6.32
C ARG A 90 3.27 -16.09 7.49
N LEU A 91 2.96 -17.15 8.22
CA LEU A 91 3.88 -17.69 9.21
C LEU A 91 5.05 -18.32 8.46
N SER A 92 6.26 -17.91 8.82
CA SER A 92 7.51 -18.45 8.28
C SER A 92 8.29 -19.10 9.40
N SER A 93 8.79 -20.30 9.14
CA SER A 93 9.56 -21.08 10.12
C SER A 93 10.89 -20.41 10.50
N SER A 94 11.43 -19.52 9.67
CA SER A 94 12.74 -18.89 9.87
C SER A 94 12.67 -17.52 10.54
N VAL A 95 11.67 -16.70 10.20
CA VAL A 95 11.58 -15.29 10.63
C VAL A 95 10.28 -14.96 11.37
N GLY A 96 9.47 -15.97 11.67
CA GLY A 96 8.19 -15.84 12.38
C GLY A 96 7.07 -15.32 11.49
N LEU A 97 7.17 -14.08 11.01
CA LEU A 97 6.12 -13.43 10.23
C LEU A 97 6.67 -12.80 8.94
N GLU A 98 6.14 -13.19 7.79
CA GLU A 98 6.50 -12.63 6.48
C GLU A 98 5.32 -12.00 5.78
N ILE A 99 5.59 -10.97 4.97
CA ILE A 99 4.56 -10.34 4.15
C ILE A 99 4.16 -11.30 3.02
N LYS A 100 2.86 -11.61 2.96
CA LYS A 100 2.26 -12.28 1.79
C LYS A 100 1.84 -11.21 0.78
N TRP A 101 2.65 -11.07 -0.27
CA TRP A 101 2.34 -10.23 -1.42
C TRP A 101 1.31 -10.91 -2.34
N PHE A 102 1.25 -10.51 -3.61
CA PHE A 102 0.41 -11.13 -4.64
C PHE A 102 0.67 -12.63 -4.75
N SER A 103 -0.39 -13.39 -5.05
CA SER A 103 -0.37 -14.84 -5.30
C SER A 103 -0.67 -15.14 -6.74
#